data_AF-A0A7C3ZD16-F1
#
_entry.id   AF-A0A7C3ZD16-F1
#
_cell.length_a   1.000
_cell.length_b   1.000
_cell.length_c   1.000
_cell.angle_alpha   90.00
_cell.angle_beta   90.00
_cell.angle_gamma   90.00
#
_symmetry.space_group_name_H-M   'P 1'
#
loop_
_entity.id
_entity.type
_entity.pdbx_description
1 polymer ?
#
loop_
_entity_poly.entity_id
_entity_poly.type
_entity_poly.pdbx_seq_one_letter_code
_entity_poly.pdbx_strand_id
1 'polypeptide(L)'
;MDFSKTENLLIKHGFPLIESAKGACFKSLAREVEKKQIKPPFFLKGYGKEILHKTDAGLVQEVQNMEEFEVKFNAMRKNKKVETFVAQEKKEGVELMIGALNDPTFGRVVLFGLGGVGVELYNDVALRIAPLNKELVKSMVFETKAGVFFNGFRGVKLDYEKIEKLILQTETLFDFLSFTSVDFNPVIFGKQGPLIVDFRVI
;
A
#
# COMPACT_ATOMS: atom_id res chain seq x y z
N MET A 1 -12.04 7.32 5.66
CA MET A 1 -12.98 6.16 5.66
C MET A 1 -12.55 5.12 6.71
N ASP A 2 -13.43 4.20 7.13
CA ASP A 2 -13.03 3.07 8.01
C ASP A 2 -12.14 2.08 7.24
N PHE A 3 -11.00 1.70 7.83
CA PHE A 3 -10.00 0.83 7.16
C PHE A 3 -10.60 -0.49 6.66
N SER A 4 -11.43 -1.16 7.47
CA SER A 4 -12.01 -2.46 7.10
C SER A 4 -13.06 -2.32 6.00
N LYS A 5 -13.86 -1.24 6.02
CA LYS A 5 -14.80 -0.94 4.94
C LYS A 5 -14.09 -0.70 3.62
N THR A 6 -13.03 0.11 3.63
CA THR A 6 -12.25 0.41 2.42
C THR A 6 -11.54 -0.84 1.90
N GLU A 7 -10.93 -1.64 2.77
CA GLU A 7 -10.28 -2.89 2.36
C GLU A 7 -11.25 -3.82 1.64
N ASN A 8 -12.41 -4.08 2.25
CA ASN A 8 -13.44 -4.96 1.66
C ASN A 8 -13.90 -4.45 0.29
N LEU A 9 -14.02 -3.13 0.13
CA LEU A 9 -14.39 -2.52 -1.14
C LEU A 9 -13.30 -2.77 -2.20
N LEU A 10 -12.03 -2.54 -1.86
CA LEU A 10 -10.91 -2.78 -2.77
C LEU A 10 -10.80 -4.26 -3.16
N ILE A 11 -10.93 -5.19 -2.19
CA ILE A 11 -10.94 -6.63 -2.45
C ILE A 11 -12.09 -7.00 -3.40
N LYS A 12 -13.30 -6.47 -3.16
CA LYS A 12 -14.48 -6.72 -4.01
C LYS A 12 -14.26 -6.27 -5.46
N HIS A 13 -13.49 -5.22 -5.68
CA HIS A 13 -13.14 -4.70 -7.01
C HIS A 13 -11.84 -5.30 -7.56
N GLY A 14 -11.32 -6.36 -6.94
CA GLY A 14 -10.20 -7.14 -7.45
C GLY A 14 -8.84 -6.49 -7.28
N PHE A 15 -8.69 -5.53 -6.36
CA PHE A 15 -7.37 -4.96 -6.08
C PHE A 15 -6.50 -6.01 -5.35
N PRO A 16 -5.20 -6.12 -5.70
CA PRO A 16 -4.33 -7.15 -5.15
C PRO A 16 -3.79 -6.74 -3.78
N LEU A 17 -4.61 -6.82 -2.74
CA LEU A 17 -4.18 -6.51 -1.37
C LEU A 17 -3.42 -7.68 -0.76
N ILE A 18 -2.40 -7.38 0.04
CA ILE A 18 -1.75 -8.40 0.86
C ILE A 18 -2.73 -8.99 1.88
N GLU A 19 -2.66 -10.30 2.09
CA GLU A 19 -3.38 -10.92 3.18
C GLU A 19 -2.93 -10.35 4.52
N SER A 20 -3.90 -10.03 5.38
CA SER A 20 -3.62 -9.44 6.68
C SER A 20 -4.44 -10.09 7.80
N ALA A 21 -3.81 -10.25 8.97
CA ALA A 21 -4.49 -10.56 10.23
C ALA A 21 -4.81 -9.26 10.96
N LYS A 22 -5.98 -9.19 11.62
CA LYS A 22 -6.48 -7.95 12.22
C LYS A 22 -7.03 -8.15 13.61
N GLY A 23 -6.87 -7.16 14.47
CA GLY A 23 -7.47 -7.17 15.81
C GLY A 23 -7.30 -5.86 16.55
N ALA A 24 -8.30 -5.50 17.35
CA ALA A 24 -8.26 -4.31 18.21
C ALA A 24 -7.52 -4.55 19.55
N CYS A 25 -7.33 -5.82 19.92
CA CYS A 25 -6.58 -6.25 21.11
C CYS A 25 -5.63 -7.39 20.77
N PHE A 26 -4.59 -7.58 21.60
CA PHE A 26 -3.57 -8.59 21.34
C PHE A 26 -4.15 -9.99 21.13
N LYS A 27 -5.06 -10.42 22.01
CA LYS A 27 -5.70 -11.74 21.93
C LYS A 27 -6.43 -11.99 20.61
N SER A 28 -7.17 -11.00 20.09
CA SER A 28 -7.88 -11.14 18.81
C SER A 28 -6.91 -11.15 17.63
N LEU A 29 -5.91 -10.27 17.65
CA LEU A 29 -4.89 -10.21 16.60
C LEU A 29 -4.06 -11.50 16.54
N ALA A 30 -3.59 -12.00 17.69
CA ALA A 30 -2.77 -13.21 17.78
C ALA A 30 -3.50 -14.43 17.22
N ARG A 31 -4.79 -14.57 17.53
CA ARG A 31 -5.64 -15.64 16.97
C ARG A 31 -5.75 -15.55 15.45
N GLU A 32 -5.90 -14.35 14.89
CA GLU A 32 -5.96 -14.18 13.43
C GLU A 32 -4.61 -14.42 12.76
N VAL A 33 -3.50 -14.04 13.41
CA VAL A 33 -2.12 -14.36 12.95
C VAL A 33 -1.93 -15.86 12.85
N GLU A 34 -2.32 -16.62 13.88
CA GLU A 34 -2.24 -18.08 13.89
C GLU A 34 -3.13 -18.71 12.81
N LYS A 35 -4.41 -18.29 12.73
CA LYS A 35 -5.38 -18.79 11.75
C LYS A 35 -4.93 -18.57 10.31
N LYS A 36 -4.29 -17.44 10.03
CA LYS A 36 -3.74 -17.09 8.71
C LYS A 36 -2.32 -17.59 8.50
N GLN A 37 -1.74 -18.25 9.50
CA GLN A 37 -0.39 -18.81 9.46
C GLN A 37 0.69 -17.79 9.09
N ILE A 38 0.53 -16.53 9.53
CA ILE A 38 1.52 -15.48 9.31
C ILE A 38 2.74 -15.76 10.20
N LYS A 39 3.89 -16.05 9.58
CA LYS A 39 5.13 -16.39 10.28
C LYS A 39 6.07 -15.19 10.38
N PRO A 40 6.84 -15.06 11.48
CA PRO A 40 7.93 -14.10 11.53
C PRO A 40 9.03 -14.35 10.47
N PRO A 41 9.71 -13.30 9.97
CA PRO A 41 9.45 -11.90 10.26
C PRO A 41 8.21 -11.36 9.55
N PHE A 42 7.39 -10.59 10.28
CA PHE A 42 6.19 -9.93 9.74
C PHE A 42 6.10 -8.48 10.22
N PHE A 43 5.34 -7.63 9.53
CA PHE A 43 5.07 -6.26 9.96
C PHE A 43 3.83 -6.18 10.82
N LEU A 44 3.96 -5.53 11.97
CA LEU A 44 2.85 -5.06 12.80
C LEU A 44 2.60 -3.58 12.50
N LYS A 45 1.36 -3.24 12.17
CA LYS A 45 0.93 -1.89 11.80
C LYS A 45 -0.25 -1.44 12.65
N GLY A 46 -0.19 -0.22 13.18
CA GLY A 46 -1.29 0.44 13.88
C GLY A 46 -2.05 1.40 12.97
N TYR A 47 -3.37 1.30 12.96
CA TYR A 47 -4.27 2.16 12.17
C TYR A 47 -5.28 2.88 13.07
N GLY A 48 -5.63 4.09 12.66
CA GLY A 48 -6.68 4.89 13.28
C GLY A 48 -6.92 6.18 12.50
N LYS A 49 -8.07 6.80 12.68
CA LYS A 49 -8.53 7.90 11.80
C LYS A 49 -7.64 9.15 11.88
N GLU A 50 -7.03 9.38 13.04
CA GLU A 50 -6.17 10.55 13.30
C GLU A 50 -4.68 10.29 13.03
N ILE A 51 -4.33 9.13 12.46
CA ILE A 51 -2.94 8.75 12.20
C ILE A 51 -2.61 9.05 10.74
N LEU A 52 -1.83 10.11 10.52
CA LEU A 52 -1.41 10.56 9.19
C LEU A 52 -0.12 9.85 8.72
N HIS A 53 0.92 9.87 9.56
CA HIS A 53 2.24 9.29 9.26
C HIS A 53 2.54 8.15 10.24
N LYS A 54 2.22 6.91 9.84
CA LYS A 54 2.35 5.72 10.69
C LYS A 54 3.80 5.43 11.07
N THR A 55 4.72 5.54 10.11
CA THR A 55 6.15 5.29 10.33
C THR A 55 6.72 6.25 11.37
N ASP A 56 6.47 7.55 11.22
CA ASP A 56 6.95 8.59 12.15
C ASP A 56 6.34 8.44 13.55
N ALA A 57 5.11 7.93 13.64
CA ALA A 57 4.45 7.63 14.89
C ALA A 57 4.92 6.31 15.55
N GLY A 58 5.88 5.59 14.93
CA GLY A 58 6.35 4.29 15.40
C GLY A 58 5.30 3.17 15.31
N LEU A 59 4.30 3.36 14.45
CA LEU A 59 3.15 2.46 14.27
C LEU A 59 3.35 1.46 13.13
N VAL A 60 4.58 1.32 12.64
CA VAL A 60 5.02 0.24 11.74
C VAL A 60 6.27 -0.36 12.37
N GLN A 61 6.21 -1.63 12.79
CA GLN A 61 7.37 -2.34 13.34
C GLN A 61 7.45 -3.74 12.76
N GLU A 62 8.64 -4.17 12.39
CA GLU A 62 8.92 -5.55 12.01
C GLU A 62 9.05 -6.40 13.26
N VAL A 63 8.32 -7.50 13.37
CA VAL A 63 8.34 -8.48 14.46
C VAL A 63 9.20 -9.67 14.01
N GLN A 64 10.34 -9.91 14.67
CA GLN A 64 11.30 -10.94 14.25
C GLN A 64 10.93 -12.34 14.78
N ASN A 65 10.21 -12.41 15.89
CA ASN A 65 9.80 -13.65 16.55
C ASN A 65 8.53 -13.40 17.38
N MET A 66 7.89 -14.48 17.86
CA MET A 66 6.63 -14.36 18.59
C MET A 66 6.78 -13.71 19.98
N GLU A 67 7.96 -13.75 20.59
CA GLU A 67 8.24 -13.11 21.88
C GLU A 67 8.19 -11.58 21.77
N GLU A 68 8.68 -11.04 20.66
CA GLU A 68 8.61 -9.60 20.36
C GLU A 68 7.19 -9.10 20.06
N PHE A 69 6.28 -9.99 19.66
CA PHE A 69 4.99 -9.60 19.12
C PHE A 69 4.15 -8.84 20.14
N GLU A 70 3.99 -9.39 21.34
CA GLU A 70 3.22 -8.75 22.40
C GLU A 70 3.87 -7.45 22.90
N VAL A 71 5.20 -7.44 22.98
CA VAL A 71 5.98 -6.27 23.40
C VAL A 71 5.74 -5.10 22.44
N LYS A 72 5.85 -5.35 21.13
CA LYS A 72 5.64 -4.34 20.07
C LYS A 72 4.20 -3.88 20.00
N PHE A 73 3.24 -4.81 20.13
CA PHE A 73 1.82 -4.49 20.25
C PHE A 73 1.54 -3.52 21.42
N ASN A 74 2.04 -3.85 22.61
CA ASN A 74 1.81 -3.05 23.81
C ASN A 74 2.47 -1.68 23.72
N ALA A 75 3.65 -1.58 23.11
CA ALA A 75 4.32 -0.30 22.86
C ALA A 75 3.46 0.61 21.96
N MET A 76 2.98 0.11 20.82
CA MET A 76 2.12 0.85 19.91
C MET A 76 0.76 1.20 20.53
N ARG A 77 0.17 0.31 21.34
CA ARG A 77 -1.14 0.52 21.99
C ARG A 77 -1.16 1.70 22.97
N LYS A 78 0.00 2.17 23.43
CA LYS A 78 0.12 3.41 24.22
C LYS A 78 -0.39 4.62 23.43
N ASN A 79 -0.27 4.61 22.11
CA ASN A 79 -0.90 5.60 21.25
C ASN A 79 -2.41 5.35 21.19
N LYS A 80 -3.17 6.17 21.90
CA LYS A 80 -4.64 6.05 22.02
C LYS A 80 -5.38 6.31 20.71
N LYS A 81 -4.70 6.88 19.70
CA LYS A 81 -5.26 7.06 18.35
C LYS A 81 -5.31 5.77 17.54
N VAL A 82 -4.62 4.71 17.98
CA VAL A 82 -4.68 3.40 17.32
C VAL A 82 -6.01 2.72 17.67
N GLU A 83 -6.80 2.47 16.65
CA GLU A 83 -8.11 1.81 16.71
C GLU A 83 -8.00 0.31 16.38
N THR A 84 -7.12 -0.05 15.44
CA THR A 84 -6.93 -1.45 15.01
C THR A 84 -5.47 -1.73 14.69
N PHE A 85 -5.08 -2.99 14.87
CA PHE A 85 -3.78 -3.50 14.51
C PHE A 85 -3.90 -4.48 13.36
N VAL A 86 -2.88 -4.48 12.53
CA VAL A 86 -2.78 -5.32 11.34
C VAL A 86 -1.41 -5.99 11.33
N ALA A 87 -1.38 -7.30 11.15
CA ALA A 87 -0.17 -8.08 10.95
C ALA A 87 -0.13 -8.60 9.51
N GLN A 88 1.01 -8.46 8.85
CA GLN A 88 1.21 -8.79 7.43
C GLN A 88 2.59 -9.40 7.22
N GLU A 89 2.69 -10.45 6.41
CA GLU A 89 3.99 -11.01 6.03
C GLU A 89 4.88 -9.96 5.36
N LYS A 90 6.19 -10.05 5.62
CA LYS A 90 7.18 -9.28 4.88
C LYS A 90 7.22 -9.77 3.44
N LYS A 91 7.09 -8.86 2.48
CA LYS A 91 7.23 -9.17 1.05
C LYS A 91 8.47 -8.46 0.51
N GLU A 92 9.16 -9.15 -0.39
CA GLU A 92 10.31 -8.61 -1.12
C GLU A 92 9.87 -8.19 -2.52
N GLY A 93 10.42 -7.09 -3.03
CA GLY A 93 10.10 -6.59 -4.36
C GLY A 93 10.53 -5.14 -4.55
N VAL A 94 10.22 -4.58 -5.72
CA VAL A 94 10.31 -3.14 -5.95
C VAL A 94 9.15 -2.47 -5.22
N GLU A 95 9.43 -1.50 -4.37
CA GLU A 95 8.38 -0.63 -3.83
C GLU A 95 7.98 0.37 -4.91
N LEU A 96 6.67 0.46 -5.16
CA LEU A 96 6.02 1.40 -6.06
C LEU A 96 4.98 2.19 -5.25
N MET A 97 4.56 3.32 -5.79
CA MET A 97 3.37 4.04 -5.33
C MET A 97 2.41 4.27 -6.48
N ILE A 98 1.12 4.15 -6.18
CA ILE A 98 0.05 4.41 -7.12
C ILE A 98 -1.04 5.17 -6.37
N GLY A 99 -1.52 6.26 -6.93
CA GLY A 99 -2.52 7.09 -6.28
C GLY A 99 -3.56 7.64 -7.25
N ALA A 100 -4.67 8.11 -6.70
CA ALA A 100 -5.69 8.85 -7.42
C ALA A 100 -6.12 10.06 -6.59
N LEU A 101 -6.37 11.18 -7.26
CA LEU A 101 -6.73 12.46 -6.65
C LEU A 101 -7.88 13.08 -7.44
N ASN A 102 -8.95 13.52 -6.75
CA ASN A 102 -9.92 14.45 -7.30
C ASN A 102 -9.42 15.88 -7.02
N ASP A 103 -8.62 16.40 -7.93
CA ASP A 103 -8.01 17.72 -7.83
C ASP A 103 -9.03 18.83 -8.20
N PRO A 104 -9.14 19.92 -7.43
CA PRO A 104 -10.07 21.02 -7.73
C PRO A 104 -9.81 21.74 -9.05
N THR A 105 -8.57 21.72 -9.56
CA THR A 105 -8.15 22.43 -10.77
C THR A 105 -8.13 21.48 -11.97
N PHE A 106 -7.54 20.29 -11.79
CA PHE A 106 -7.26 19.34 -12.87
C PHE A 106 -8.26 18.19 -12.97
N GLY A 107 -9.19 18.06 -12.00
CA GLY A 107 -10.17 16.98 -11.97
C GLY A 107 -9.55 15.65 -11.55
N ARG A 108 -9.86 14.58 -12.28
CA ARG A 108 -9.39 13.22 -11.97
C ARG A 108 -7.92 13.08 -12.34
N VAL A 109 -7.04 12.89 -11.36
CA VAL A 109 -5.60 12.75 -11.56
C VAL A 109 -5.15 11.39 -11.01
N VAL A 110 -4.29 10.69 -11.77
CA VAL A 110 -3.64 9.45 -11.35
C VAL A 110 -2.15 9.70 -11.20
N LEU A 111 -1.58 9.12 -10.14
CA LEU A 111 -0.16 9.19 -9.80
C LEU A 111 0.47 7.80 -9.92
N PHE A 112 1.69 7.76 -10.46
CA PHE A 112 2.56 6.59 -10.40
C PHE A 112 4.00 7.00 -10.08
N GLY A 113 4.69 6.21 -9.28
CA GLY A 113 6.09 6.44 -8.94
C GLY A 113 6.77 5.21 -8.37
N LEU A 114 8.08 5.30 -8.18
CA LEU A 114 8.76 4.42 -7.22
C LEU A 114 8.19 4.67 -5.82
N GLY A 115 8.30 3.69 -4.93
CA GLY A 115 7.90 3.75 -3.53
C GLY A 115 9.10 3.78 -2.58
N GLY A 116 8.82 3.87 -1.28
CA GLY A 116 9.83 3.81 -0.22
C GLY A 116 10.59 5.12 0.02
N VAL A 117 11.63 5.05 0.85
CA VAL A 117 12.39 6.22 1.38
C VAL A 117 13.01 7.10 0.27
N GLY A 118 13.23 6.54 -0.92
CA GLY A 118 13.76 7.29 -2.05
C GLY A 118 12.81 8.36 -2.61
N VAL A 119 11.51 8.25 -2.39
CA VAL A 119 10.53 9.10 -3.08
C VAL A 119 10.45 10.49 -2.47
N GLU A 120 10.48 10.56 -1.13
CA GLU A 120 10.56 11.83 -0.40
C GLU A 120 11.86 12.59 -0.75
N LEU A 121 12.92 11.87 -1.10
CA LEU A 121 14.21 12.46 -1.46
C LEU A 121 14.32 12.85 -2.94
N TYR A 122 13.69 12.10 -3.86
CA TYR A 122 13.91 12.23 -5.30
C TYR A 122 12.71 12.74 -6.10
N ASN A 123 11.52 12.89 -5.49
CA ASN A 123 10.28 13.28 -6.18
C ASN A 123 10.04 12.50 -7.48
N ASP A 124 10.31 11.19 -7.48
CA ASP A 124 10.22 10.31 -8.65
C ASP A 124 8.77 9.85 -8.90
N VAL A 125 7.93 10.80 -9.29
CA VAL A 125 6.51 10.59 -9.54
C VAL A 125 6.11 11.20 -10.88
N ALA A 126 5.16 10.56 -11.55
CA ALA A 126 4.53 11.06 -12.75
C ALA A 126 3.01 11.14 -12.55
N LEU A 127 2.41 12.22 -13.04
CA LEU A 127 0.99 12.51 -12.92
C LEU A 127 0.34 12.52 -14.31
N ARG A 128 -0.89 12.01 -14.41
CA ARG A 128 -1.71 12.10 -15.61
C ARG A 128 -3.16 12.43 -15.25
N ILE A 129 -3.78 13.30 -16.04
CA ILE A 129 -5.22 13.57 -15.95
C ILE A 129 -5.95 12.42 -16.64
N ALA A 130 -6.95 11.86 -15.96
CA ALA A 130 -7.82 10.82 -16.49
C ALA A 130 -8.89 11.42 -17.44
N PRO A 131 -9.39 10.67 -18.44
CA PRO A 131 -9.21 9.23 -18.60
C PRO A 131 -7.85 8.82 -19.19
N LEU A 132 -7.29 7.71 -18.69
CA LEU A 132 -6.01 7.20 -19.18
C LEU A 132 -6.21 6.25 -20.36
N ASN A 133 -5.30 6.34 -21.33
CA ASN A 133 -5.12 5.31 -22.34
C ASN A 133 -3.76 4.62 -22.14
N LYS A 134 -3.51 3.52 -22.87
CA LYS A 134 -2.26 2.75 -22.74
C LYS A 134 -1.01 3.57 -23.01
N GLU A 135 -1.07 4.53 -23.93
CA GLU A 135 0.08 5.39 -24.27
C GLU A 135 0.41 6.37 -23.13
N LEU A 136 -0.61 6.95 -22.50
CA LEU A 136 -0.47 7.80 -21.32
C LEU A 136 0.13 7.02 -20.16
N VAL A 137 -0.39 5.82 -19.88
CA VAL A 137 0.14 4.94 -18.82
C VAL A 137 1.59 4.57 -19.11
N LYS A 138 1.90 4.18 -20.35
CA LYS A 138 3.27 3.87 -20.77
C LYS A 138 4.20 5.05 -20.54
N SER A 139 3.83 6.23 -21.05
CA SER A 139 4.64 7.44 -20.88
C SER A 139 4.87 7.77 -19.40
N MET A 140 3.84 7.66 -18.56
CA MET A 140 3.91 7.93 -17.13
C MET A 140 4.85 6.97 -16.41
N VAL A 141 4.79 5.67 -16.73
CA VAL A 141 5.66 4.66 -16.11
C VAL A 141 7.13 4.88 -16.48
N PHE A 142 7.42 5.13 -17.76
CA PHE A 142 8.80 5.31 -18.24
C PHE A 142 9.39 6.71 -18.00
N GLU A 143 8.57 7.69 -17.58
CA GLU A 143 9.03 8.98 -17.06
C GLU A 143 9.71 8.85 -15.70
N THR A 144 9.33 7.84 -14.92
CA THR A 144 9.90 7.56 -13.59
C THR A 144 11.14 6.67 -13.66
N LYS A 145 11.94 6.64 -12.60
CA LYS A 145 13.09 5.72 -12.48
C LYS A 145 12.65 4.26 -12.36
N ALA A 146 11.36 3.96 -12.18
CA ALA A 146 10.82 2.60 -12.28
C ALA A 146 11.13 1.97 -13.64
N GLY A 147 11.28 2.79 -14.69
CA GLY A 147 11.72 2.42 -16.03
C GLY A 147 12.92 1.46 -16.04
N VAL A 148 13.89 1.64 -15.14
CA VAL A 148 15.13 0.84 -15.08
C VAL A 148 14.84 -0.63 -14.75
N PHE A 149 13.82 -0.91 -13.94
CA PHE A 149 13.52 -2.28 -13.51
C PHE A 149 12.83 -3.12 -14.60
N PHE A 150 12.30 -2.53 -15.67
CA PHE A 150 11.72 -3.31 -16.78
C PHE A 150 12.78 -4.04 -17.61
N ASN A 151 14.01 -3.51 -17.64
CA ASN A 151 15.16 -4.17 -18.25
C ASN A 151 15.88 -5.15 -17.30
N GLY A 152 15.39 -5.26 -16.05
CA GLY A 152 16.00 -6.06 -15.00
C GLY A 152 17.09 -5.29 -14.25
N PHE A 153 16.97 -5.23 -12.92
CA PHE A 153 17.99 -4.65 -12.05
C PHE A 153 18.15 -5.54 -10.81
N ARG A 154 19.39 -6.01 -10.56
CA ARG A 154 19.73 -6.89 -9.41
C ARG A 154 18.78 -8.10 -9.23
N GLY A 155 18.40 -8.75 -10.33
CA GLY A 155 17.52 -9.93 -10.31
C GLY A 155 16.03 -9.63 -10.17
N VAL A 156 15.64 -8.35 -10.14
CA VAL A 156 14.24 -7.92 -10.10
C VAL A 156 13.85 -7.37 -11.47
N LYS A 157 12.73 -7.85 -12.00
CA LYS A 157 12.17 -7.39 -13.28
C LYS A 157 10.69 -7.07 -13.09
N LEU A 158 10.31 -5.84 -13.39
CA LEU A 158 8.90 -5.44 -13.40
C LEU A 158 8.20 -6.00 -14.64
N ASP A 159 6.92 -6.34 -14.48
CA ASP A 159 6.03 -6.68 -15.59
C ASP A 159 5.13 -5.47 -15.88
N TYR A 160 5.34 -4.87 -17.06
CA TYR A 160 4.64 -3.67 -17.47
C TYR A 160 3.13 -3.89 -17.55
N GLU A 161 2.67 -5.05 -18.04
CA GLU A 161 1.24 -5.30 -18.21
C GLU A 161 0.52 -5.35 -16.85
N LYS A 162 1.17 -5.90 -15.83
CA LYS A 162 0.63 -5.93 -14.46
C LYS A 162 0.56 -4.55 -13.82
N ILE A 163 1.56 -3.69 -14.09
CA ILE A 163 1.57 -2.31 -13.61
C ILE A 163 0.52 -1.48 -14.34
N GLU A 164 0.47 -1.57 -15.67
CA GLU A 164 -0.54 -0.91 -16.51
C GLU A 164 -1.95 -1.26 -16.03
N LYS A 165 -2.21 -2.57 -15.81
CA LYS A 165 -3.49 -3.03 -15.29
C LYS A 165 -3.83 -2.40 -13.95
N LEU A 166 -2.90 -2.34 -13.00
CA LEU A 166 -3.17 -1.77 -11.67
C LEU A 166 -3.39 -0.25 -11.72
N ILE A 167 -2.66 0.48 -12.57
CA ILE A 167 -2.85 1.91 -12.78
C ILE A 167 -4.26 2.18 -13.35
N LEU A 168 -4.63 1.49 -14.43
CA LEU A 168 -5.96 1.61 -15.04
C LEU A 168 -7.06 1.20 -14.05
N GLN A 169 -6.84 0.15 -13.27
CA GLN A 169 -7.77 -0.26 -12.22
C GLN A 169 -7.90 0.82 -11.14
N THR A 170 -6.82 1.51 -10.79
CA THR A 170 -6.85 2.62 -9.82
C THR A 170 -7.70 3.78 -10.35
N GLU A 171 -7.65 4.08 -11.65
CA GLU A 171 -8.53 5.08 -12.26
C GLU A 171 -10.02 4.74 -12.06
N THR A 172 -10.40 3.47 -12.16
CA THR A 172 -11.81 3.06 -11.99
C THR A 172 -12.40 3.38 -10.61
N LEU A 173 -11.55 3.65 -9.60
CA LEU A 173 -12.03 4.08 -8.28
C LEU A 173 -12.93 5.31 -8.37
N PHE A 174 -12.64 6.23 -9.31
CA PHE A 174 -13.44 7.46 -9.49
C PHE A 174 -14.91 7.18 -9.82
N ASP A 175 -15.23 5.98 -10.33
CA ASP A 175 -16.57 5.64 -10.80
C ASP A 175 -17.44 4.97 -9.72
N PHE A 176 -16.84 4.41 -8.66
CA PHE A 176 -17.57 3.69 -7.61
C PHE A 176 -17.23 4.13 -6.19
N LEU A 177 -16.28 5.05 -6.01
CA LEU A 177 -15.88 5.56 -4.71
C LEU A 177 -15.86 7.09 -4.71
N SER A 178 -16.50 7.68 -3.69
CA SER A 178 -16.34 9.11 -3.41
C SER A 178 -15.14 9.29 -2.49
N PHE A 179 -14.10 9.97 -3.00
CA PHE A 179 -12.87 10.26 -2.27
C PHE A 179 -12.27 11.58 -2.76
N THR A 180 -11.49 12.24 -1.91
CA THR A 180 -10.58 13.31 -2.30
C THR A 180 -9.28 12.71 -2.81
N SER A 181 -8.69 11.75 -2.08
CA SER A 181 -7.45 11.09 -2.49
C SER A 181 -7.40 9.62 -2.09
N VAL A 182 -6.82 8.80 -2.95
CA VAL A 182 -6.40 7.42 -2.71
C VAL A 182 -4.89 7.35 -2.85
N ASP A 183 -4.25 6.70 -1.89
CA ASP A 183 -2.81 6.44 -1.89
C ASP A 183 -2.58 4.95 -1.63
N PHE A 184 -1.95 4.26 -2.58
CA PHE A 184 -1.42 2.91 -2.42
C PHE A 184 0.09 3.01 -2.29
N ASN A 185 0.57 3.03 -1.04
CA ASN A 185 1.98 3.20 -0.74
C ASN A 185 2.37 2.45 0.56
N PRO A 186 3.22 1.41 0.48
CA PRO A 186 3.79 0.87 -0.75
C PRO A 186 2.85 -0.10 -1.49
N VAL A 187 3.05 -0.19 -2.81
CA VAL A 187 2.73 -1.35 -3.63
C VAL A 187 4.02 -2.13 -3.84
N ILE A 188 4.11 -3.34 -3.30
CA ILE A 188 5.30 -4.19 -3.46
C ILE A 188 5.15 -5.03 -4.73
N PHE A 189 6.04 -4.82 -5.69
CA PHE A 189 6.12 -5.62 -6.90
C PHE A 189 7.12 -6.77 -6.73
N GLY A 190 6.60 -7.94 -6.34
CA GLY A 190 7.37 -9.16 -6.18
C GLY A 190 7.27 -10.11 -7.38
N LYS A 191 7.76 -11.34 -7.22
CA LYS A 191 7.72 -12.37 -8.28
C LYS A 191 6.32 -12.67 -8.82
N GLN A 192 5.30 -12.56 -7.97
CA GLN A 192 3.91 -12.87 -8.31
C GLN A 192 3.19 -11.69 -8.98
N GLY A 193 3.73 -10.47 -8.85
CA GLY A 193 3.12 -9.24 -9.32
C GLY A 193 2.99 -8.20 -8.19
N PRO A 194 2.18 -7.14 -8.42
CA PRO A 194 2.00 -6.09 -7.44
C PRO A 194 1.10 -6.55 -6.29
N LEU A 195 1.46 -6.17 -5.07
CA LEU A 195 0.65 -6.31 -3.87
C LEU A 195 0.55 -4.95 -3.16
N ILE A 196 -0.65 -4.45 -2.97
CA ILE A 196 -0.92 -3.27 -2.13
C ILE A 196 -0.74 -3.71 -0.68
N VAL A 197 0.32 -3.25 -0.03
CA VAL A 197 0.59 -3.62 1.38
C VAL A 197 0.10 -2.58 2.36
N ASP A 198 -0.15 -1.38 1.88
CA ASP A 198 -0.74 -0.32 2.65
C ASP A 198 -1.52 0.64 1.74
N PHE A 199 -2.59 1.20 2.28
CA PHE A 199 -3.44 2.12 1.54
C PHE A 199 -4.05 3.16 2.45
N ARG A 200 -4.44 4.28 1.84
CA ARG A 200 -5.20 5.34 2.48
C ARG A 200 -6.22 5.90 1.51
N VAL A 201 -7.44 6.10 2.00
CA VAL A 201 -8.51 6.76 1.26
C VAL A 201 -9.14 7.83 2.14
N ILE A 202 -9.12 9.06 1.63
CA ILE A 202 -9.70 10.25 2.25
C ILE A 202 -11.00 10.56 1.55
#